data_AF-A0A916YXN6-F1
#
_entry.id   AF-A0A916YXN6-F1
#
_cell.length_a   1.000
_cell.length_b   1.000
_cell.length_c   1.000
_cell.angle_alpha   90.00
_cell.angle_beta   90.00
_cell.angle_gamma   90.00
#
_symmetry.space_group_name_H-M   'P 1'
#
loop_
_entity.id
_entity.type
_entity.pdbx_description
1 polymer ?
#
loop_
_entity_poly.entity_id
_entity_poly.type
_entity_poly.pdbx_seq_one_letter_code
_entity_poly.pdbx_strand_id
1 'polypeptide(L)'
;MLSNGAAATGVAAALFFLLIRRKCGNRMMHDGPSIYGDESFMAKLRGATMNTQIASRKTFAILRIAAWSLGAAILIVPAIAMQFSSEVNWGPGDFLVMGSLVLLVGGAIEGISRMAEGGRLMKYALAGGVLLLGLAIWVELAVGIFD
;
A
#
# COMPACT_ATOMS: atom_id res chain seq x y z
N MET A 1 -4.61 13.82 33.40
CA MET A 1 -3.80 12.76 34.05
C MET A 1 -4.66 11.50 34.03
N LEU A 2 -4.44 10.41 33.28
CA LEU A 2 -3.28 9.85 32.59
C LEU A 2 -3.69 9.29 31.23
N SER A 3 -2.79 9.43 30.27
CA SER A 3 -2.81 8.83 28.95
C SER A 3 -2.30 7.39 28.96
N ASN A 4 -2.51 6.68 27.85
CA ASN A 4 -1.75 5.53 27.35
C ASN A 4 -2.19 4.13 27.84
N GLY A 5 -3.18 3.54 27.15
CA GLY A 5 -3.50 2.11 27.26
C GLY A 5 -3.55 1.32 25.94
N ALA A 6 -3.57 1.98 24.78
CA ALA A 6 -3.91 1.31 23.51
C ALA A 6 -2.72 0.92 22.61
N ALA A 7 -1.50 1.36 22.92
CA ALA A 7 -0.34 1.16 22.03
C ALA A 7 0.55 -0.04 22.38
N ALA A 8 0.38 -0.67 23.54
CA ALA A 8 1.29 -1.70 24.04
C ALA A 8 0.99 -3.12 23.54
N THR A 9 -0.18 -3.38 22.96
CA THR A 9 -0.63 -4.72 22.55
C THR A 9 -0.06 -5.19 21.20
N GLY A 10 0.36 -4.29 20.32
CA GLY A 10 0.85 -4.65 18.98
C GLY A 10 2.29 -5.20 18.95
N VAL A 11 3.19 -4.66 19.79
CA VAL A 11 4.62 -5.00 19.75
C VAL A 11 4.89 -6.39 20.35
N ALA A 12 4.17 -6.77 21.41
CA ALA A 12 4.29 -8.08 22.03
C ALA A 12 3.82 -9.21 21.09
N ALA A 13 2.74 -8.99 20.33
CA ALA A 13 2.26 -9.92 19.31
C ALA A 13 3.27 -10.05 18.15
N ALA A 14 3.87 -8.95 17.71
CA ALA A 14 4.89 -8.94 16.67
C ALA A 14 6.16 -9.70 17.08
N LEU A 15 6.63 -9.54 18.32
CA LEU A 15 7.78 -10.28 18.84
C LEU A 15 7.48 -11.77 19.02
N PHE A 16 6.30 -12.13 19.50
CA PHE A 16 5.88 -13.53 19.61
C PHE A 16 5.81 -14.23 18.24
N PHE A 17 5.25 -13.55 17.23
CA PHE A 17 5.21 -14.07 15.85
C PHE A 17 6.60 -14.16 15.20
N LEU A 18 7.50 -13.19 15.46
CA LEU A 18 8.88 -13.24 14.97
C LEU A 18 9.68 -14.39 15.61
N LEU A 19 9.42 -14.72 16.88
CA LEU A 19 10.07 -15.84 17.57
C LEU A 19 9.56 -17.19 17.08
N ILE A 20 8.26 -17.33 16.77
CA ILE A 20 7.71 -18.55 16.14
C ILE A 20 8.30 -18.75 14.74
N ARG A 21 8.40 -17.69 13.93
CA ARG A 21 8.98 -17.78 12.58
C ARG A 21 10.47 -18.17 12.61
N ARG A 22 11.23 -17.70 13.60
CA ARG A 22 12.65 -18.05 13.74
C ARG A 22 12.86 -19.53 14.10
N LYS A 23 11.97 -20.13 14.90
CA LYS A 23 12.12 -21.51 15.37
C LYS A 23 11.79 -22.58 14.32
N CYS A 24 10.82 -22.33 13.43
CA CYS A 24 10.51 -23.24 12.33
C CYS A 24 11.61 -23.26 11.24
N GLY A 25 12.37 -22.18 11.05
CA GLY A 25 13.47 -22.13 10.09
C GLY A 25 14.61 -23.10 10.40
N ASN A 26 14.97 -23.25 11.68
CA ASN A 26 16.10 -24.11 12.07
C ASN A 26 15.78 -25.61 12.05
N ARG A 27 14.50 -26.02 12.12
CA ARG A 27 14.12 -27.44 12.18
C ARG A 27 13.99 -28.10 10.81
N MET A 28 13.79 -27.32 9.73
CA MET A 28 13.73 -27.86 8.37
C MET A 28 15.09 -28.03 7.70
N MET A 29 16.19 -27.66 8.36
CA MET A 29 17.52 -27.68 7.75
C MET A 29 18.28 -28.98 7.99
N HIS A 30 17.78 -29.86 8.87
CA HIS A 30 18.52 -31.04 9.31
C HIS A 30 17.96 -32.38 8.80
N ASP A 31 16.67 -32.44 8.41
CA ASP A 31 16.02 -33.69 8.02
C ASP A 31 15.19 -33.53 6.73
N GLY A 32 15.84 -33.56 5.57
CA GLY A 32 15.17 -33.66 4.27
C GLY A 32 15.02 -35.13 3.85
N PRO A 33 13.86 -35.60 3.36
CA PRO A 33 13.73 -36.93 2.80
C PRO A 33 14.54 -37.02 1.49
N SER A 34 15.57 -37.87 1.46
CA SER A 34 16.50 -38.09 0.33
C SER A 34 15.88 -38.86 -0.85
N ILE A 35 14.60 -38.61 -1.14
CA ILE A 35 13.82 -39.32 -2.17
C ILE A 35 13.79 -38.56 -3.51
N TYR A 36 14.17 -37.28 -3.53
CA TYR A 36 14.36 -36.52 -4.77
C TYR A 36 15.82 -36.56 -5.21
N GLY A 37 16.12 -37.42 -6.19
CA GLY A 37 17.47 -37.85 -6.56
C GLY A 37 18.28 -36.95 -7.49
N ASP A 38 17.99 -35.65 -7.65
CA ASP A 38 18.90 -34.78 -8.41
C ASP A 38 18.88 -33.31 -7.98
N GLU A 39 20.07 -32.81 -7.57
CA GLU A 39 20.34 -31.40 -7.29
C GLU A 39 19.98 -30.50 -8.49
N SER A 40 20.09 -31.03 -9.72
CA SER A 40 19.72 -30.34 -10.95
C SER A 40 18.23 -29.99 -11.04
N PHE A 41 17.34 -30.90 -10.66
CA PHE A 41 15.90 -30.66 -10.63
C PHE A 41 15.53 -29.69 -9.52
N MET A 42 16.12 -29.85 -8.33
CA MET A 42 15.90 -28.91 -7.22
C MET A 42 16.39 -27.51 -7.57
N ALA A 43 17.53 -27.36 -8.26
CA ALA A 43 18.00 -26.07 -8.75
C ALA A 43 17.04 -25.46 -9.78
N LYS A 44 16.48 -26.27 -10.69
CA LYS A 44 15.51 -25.84 -11.71
C LYS A 44 14.18 -25.39 -11.11
N LEU A 45 13.64 -26.16 -10.16
CA LEU A 45 12.42 -25.79 -9.41
C LEU A 45 12.65 -24.55 -8.53
N ARG A 46 13.83 -24.44 -7.90
CA ARG A 46 14.21 -23.25 -7.13
C ARG A 46 14.31 -22.01 -8.04
N GLY A 47 14.85 -22.14 -9.24
CA GLY A 47 14.88 -21.07 -10.24
C GLY A 47 13.49 -20.66 -10.74
N ALA A 48 12.61 -21.62 -11.04
CA ALA A 48 11.23 -21.36 -11.47
C ALA A 48 10.39 -20.65 -10.38
N THR A 49 10.56 -21.07 -9.12
CA THR A 49 9.90 -20.44 -7.97
C THR A 49 10.49 -19.06 -7.64
N MET A 50 11.80 -18.85 -7.81
CA MET A 50 12.42 -17.52 -7.60
C MET A 50 11.92 -16.49 -8.62
N ASN A 51 11.82 -16.87 -9.90
CA ASN A 51 11.46 -15.95 -10.97
C ASN A 51 10.03 -15.39 -10.79
N THR A 52 9.11 -16.25 -10.35
CA THR A 52 7.71 -15.86 -10.10
C THR A 52 7.55 -14.97 -8.86
N GLN A 53 8.34 -15.19 -7.80
CA GLN A 53 8.33 -14.33 -6.61
C GLN A 53 8.93 -12.94 -6.87
N ILE A 54 10.00 -12.87 -7.68
CA ILE A 54 10.63 -11.60 -8.08
C ILE A 54 9.68 -10.77 -8.92
N ALA A 55 9.00 -11.38 -9.89
CA ALA A 55 7.99 -10.70 -10.71
C ALA A 55 6.88 -10.09 -9.83
N SER A 56 6.34 -10.86 -8.87
CA SER A 56 5.29 -10.39 -7.95
C SER A 56 5.74 -9.22 -7.06
N ARG A 57 6.92 -9.31 -6.42
CA ARG A 57 7.45 -8.22 -5.58
C ARG A 57 7.71 -6.94 -6.38
N LYS A 58 8.23 -7.06 -7.61
CA LYS A 58 8.47 -5.91 -8.49
C LYS A 58 7.16 -5.23 -8.89
N THR A 59 6.15 -6.00 -9.28
CA THR A 59 4.83 -5.45 -9.65
C THR A 59 4.21 -4.62 -8.53
N PHE A 60 4.24 -5.11 -7.28
CA PHE A 60 3.72 -4.34 -6.14
C PHE A 60 4.51 -3.06 -5.83
N ALA A 61 5.82 -3.02 -6.13
CA ALA A 61 6.62 -1.81 -5.97
C ALA A 61 6.31 -0.79 -7.08
N ILE A 62 6.23 -1.26 -8.34
CA ILE A 62 5.91 -0.43 -9.50
C ILE A 62 4.52 0.20 -9.35
N LEU A 63 3.52 -0.59 -8.93
CA LEU A 63 2.16 -0.09 -8.75
C LEU A 63 2.06 1.02 -7.68
N ARG A 64 2.84 0.92 -6.60
CA ARG A 64 2.91 1.98 -5.59
C ARG A 64 3.50 3.26 -6.15
N ILE A 65 4.64 3.16 -6.83
CA ILE A 65 5.31 4.31 -7.44
C ILE A 65 4.37 4.97 -8.47
N ALA A 66 3.71 4.15 -9.30
CA ALA A 66 2.75 4.63 -10.28
C ALA A 66 1.59 5.38 -9.60
N ALA A 67 1.00 4.84 -8.52
CA ALA A 67 -0.09 5.50 -7.79
C ALA A 67 0.33 6.85 -7.19
N TRP A 68 1.50 6.93 -6.55
CA TRP A 68 2.01 8.19 -6.00
C TRP A 68 2.35 9.20 -7.10
N SER A 69 2.92 8.75 -8.23
CA SER A 69 3.19 9.61 -9.38
C SER A 69 1.91 10.15 -10.02
N LEU A 70 0.85 9.35 -10.08
CA LEU A 70 -0.45 9.76 -10.60
C LEU A 70 -1.08 10.83 -9.70
N GLY A 71 -1.00 10.66 -8.37
CA GLY A 71 -1.46 11.66 -7.42
C GLY A 71 -0.70 12.99 -7.54
N ALA A 72 0.62 12.94 -7.72
CA ALA A 72 1.42 14.14 -7.95
C ALA A 72 1.08 14.82 -9.30
N ALA A 73 0.85 14.03 -10.35
CA ALA A 73 0.49 14.54 -11.67
C ALA A 73 -0.80 15.37 -11.63
N ILE A 74 -1.80 14.95 -10.83
CA ILE A 74 -3.05 15.69 -10.65
C ILE A 74 -2.82 17.12 -10.15
N LEU A 75 -1.83 17.36 -9.30
CA LEU A 75 -1.49 18.70 -8.80
C LEU A 75 -0.58 19.47 -9.78
N ILE A 76 0.27 18.76 -10.51
CA ILE A 76 1.18 19.40 -11.47
C ILE A 76 0.40 19.95 -12.67
N VAL A 77 -0.68 19.28 -13.11
CA VAL A 77 -1.51 19.73 -14.24
C VAL A 77 -2.01 21.18 -14.04
N PRO A 78 -2.74 21.52 -12.96
CA PRO A 78 -3.18 22.90 -12.74
C PRO A 78 -2.00 23.86 -12.51
N ALA A 79 -0.94 23.44 -11.81
CA ALA A 79 0.23 24.30 -11.58
C ALA A 79 0.91 24.73 -12.89
N ILE A 80 0.99 23.83 -13.86
CA ILE A 80 1.50 24.11 -15.21
C ILE A 80 0.48 24.92 -16.01
N ALA A 81 -0.81 24.54 -15.98
CA ALA A 81 -1.86 25.21 -16.74
C ALA A 81 -1.98 26.71 -16.38
N MET A 82 -1.84 27.05 -15.10
CA MET A 82 -1.84 28.42 -14.59
C MET A 82 -0.69 29.29 -15.12
N GLN A 83 0.38 28.68 -15.65
CA GLN A 83 1.47 29.43 -16.28
C GLN A 83 1.12 29.88 -17.72
N PHE A 84 0.15 29.21 -18.35
CA PHE A 84 -0.20 29.44 -19.75
C PHE A 84 -1.57 30.09 -19.94
N SER A 85 -2.49 29.93 -18.98
CA SER A 85 -3.85 30.42 -19.08
C SER A 85 -4.42 30.84 -17.73
N SER A 86 -5.27 31.87 -17.73
CA SER A 86 -6.06 32.30 -16.57
C SER A 86 -7.37 31.53 -16.42
N GLU A 87 -7.66 30.56 -17.30
CA GLU A 87 -8.88 29.72 -17.22
C GLU A 87 -8.85 28.74 -16.03
N VAL A 88 -7.66 28.28 -15.65
CA VAL A 88 -7.46 27.53 -14.41
C VAL A 88 -6.96 28.52 -13.37
N ASN A 89 -7.67 28.67 -12.26
CA ASN A 89 -7.30 29.63 -11.22
C ASN A 89 -7.34 28.95 -9.84
N TRP A 90 -6.37 28.07 -9.58
CA TRP A 90 -6.22 27.41 -8.28
C TRP A 90 -5.39 28.31 -7.35
N GLY A 91 -5.96 28.68 -6.21
CA GLY A 91 -5.23 29.35 -5.16
C GLY A 91 -4.28 28.38 -4.43
N PRO A 92 -3.32 28.89 -3.63
CA PRO A 92 -2.48 28.06 -2.77
C PRO A 92 -3.29 27.15 -1.82
N GLY A 93 -4.48 27.60 -1.41
CA GLY A 93 -5.41 26.81 -0.61
C GLY A 93 -5.92 25.56 -1.34
N ASP A 94 -6.21 25.66 -2.63
CA ASP A 94 -6.73 24.53 -3.43
C ASP A 94 -5.67 23.44 -3.60
N PHE A 95 -4.41 23.84 -3.82
CA PHE A 95 -3.28 22.91 -3.82
C PHE A 95 -3.09 22.23 -2.48
N LEU A 96 -3.26 22.97 -1.37
CA LEU A 96 -3.14 22.41 -0.03
C LEU A 96 -4.26 21.41 0.26
N VAL A 97 -5.50 21.76 -0.06
CA VAL A 97 -6.68 20.91 0.14
C VAL A 97 -6.57 19.64 -0.70
N MET A 98 -6.34 19.80 -2.01
CA MET A 98 -6.23 18.66 -2.92
C MET A 98 -5.01 17.79 -2.60
N GLY A 99 -3.87 18.40 -2.26
CA GLY A 99 -2.68 17.67 -1.84
C GLY A 99 -2.90 16.89 -0.55
N SER A 100 -3.53 17.50 0.45
CA SER A 100 -3.87 16.82 1.71
C SER A 100 -4.82 15.65 1.46
N LEU A 101 -5.83 15.84 0.60
CA LEU A 101 -6.79 14.81 0.25
C LEU A 101 -6.12 13.60 -0.42
N VAL A 102 -5.24 13.84 -1.41
CA VAL A 102 -4.48 12.79 -2.10
C VAL A 102 -3.56 12.04 -1.13
N LEU A 103 -2.86 12.76 -0.24
CA LEU A 103 -2.00 12.14 0.78
C LEU A 103 -2.80 11.26 1.75
N LEU A 104 -3.95 11.74 2.23
CA LEU A 104 -4.81 11.00 3.15
C LEU A 104 -5.39 9.75 2.50
N VAL A 105 -5.96 9.87 1.30
CA VAL A 105 -6.54 8.75 0.54
C VAL A 105 -5.46 7.74 0.19
N GLY A 106 -4.33 8.17 -0.39
CA GLY A 106 -3.21 7.31 -0.75
C GLY A 106 -2.60 6.61 0.46
N GLY A 107 -2.38 7.34 1.55
CA GLY A 107 -1.86 6.81 2.81
C GLY A 107 -2.79 5.79 3.45
N ALA A 108 -4.11 6.03 3.44
CA ALA A 108 -5.09 5.09 3.96
C ALA A 108 -5.12 3.79 3.14
N ILE A 109 -5.09 3.87 1.80
CA ILE A 109 -5.04 2.69 0.93
C ILE A 109 -3.74 1.90 1.15
N GLU A 110 -2.60 2.59 1.27
CA GLU A 110 -1.31 1.98 1.61
C GLU A 110 -1.39 1.26 2.97
N GLY A 111 -2.03 1.87 3.97
CA GLY A 111 -2.29 1.27 5.28
C GLY A 111 -3.14 0.01 5.21
N ILE A 112 -4.25 0.05 4.47
CA ILE A 112 -5.14 -1.11 4.24
C ILE A 112 -4.37 -2.25 3.57
N SER A 113 -3.46 -1.95 2.63
CA SER A 113 -2.65 -2.97 1.96
C SER A 113 -1.73 -3.74 2.92
N ARG A 114 -1.27 -3.06 3.99
CA ARG A 114 -0.35 -3.58 5.00
C ARG A 114 -1.06 -4.28 6.16
N MET A 115 -2.38 -4.19 6.24
CA MET A 115 -3.16 -4.83 7.30
C MET A 115 -2.96 -6.35 7.26
N ALA A 116 -2.49 -6.94 8.37
CA ALA A 116 -2.14 -8.35 8.45
C ALA A 116 -3.38 -9.26 8.43
N GLU A 117 -4.49 -8.75 8.96
CA GLU A 117 -5.75 -9.45 9.13
C GLU A 117 -6.75 -8.93 8.08
N GLY A 118 -7.25 -9.83 7.22
CA GLY A 118 -8.25 -9.49 6.21
C GLY A 118 -8.04 -10.19 4.86
N GLY A 119 -9.09 -10.82 4.35
CA GLY A 119 -9.10 -11.40 3.01
C GLY A 119 -8.94 -10.34 1.92
N ARG A 120 -8.47 -10.75 0.73
CA ARG A 120 -8.25 -9.84 -0.42
C ARG A 120 -9.47 -9.00 -0.75
N LEU A 121 -10.67 -9.61 -0.73
CA LEU A 121 -11.94 -8.93 -0.98
C LEU A 121 -12.22 -7.77 -0.01
N MET A 122 -12.02 -7.99 1.30
CA MET A 122 -12.22 -6.95 2.32
C MET A 122 -11.27 -5.76 2.11
N LYS A 123 -10.00 -6.03 1.77
CA LYS A 123 -9.01 -4.98 1.49
C LYS A 123 -9.41 -4.14 0.27
N TYR A 124 -9.91 -4.77 -0.79
CA TYR A 124 -10.41 -4.05 -1.96
C TYR A 124 -11.68 -3.25 -1.65
N ALA A 125 -12.60 -3.79 -0.87
CA ALA A 125 -13.81 -3.07 -0.45
C ALA A 125 -13.47 -1.83 0.38
N LEU A 126 -12.55 -1.95 1.35
CA LEU A 126 -12.09 -0.82 2.16
C LEU A 126 -11.35 0.22 1.31
N ALA A 127 -10.44 -0.21 0.44
CA ALA A 127 -9.72 0.71 -0.45
C ALA A 127 -10.68 1.44 -1.41
N GLY A 128 -11.66 0.73 -1.97
CA GLY A 128 -12.72 1.31 -2.79
C GLY A 128 -13.57 2.31 -2.02
N GLY A 129 -13.95 1.98 -0.78
CA GLY A 129 -14.69 2.90 0.11
C GLY A 129 -13.91 4.18 0.40
N VAL A 130 -12.62 4.08 0.72
CA VAL A 130 -11.75 5.24 0.94
C VAL A 130 -11.62 6.10 -0.32
N LEU A 131 -11.49 5.48 -1.50
CA LEU A 131 -11.45 6.21 -2.78
C LEU A 131 -12.76 6.95 -3.04
N LEU A 132 -13.90 6.27 -2.86
CA LEU A 132 -15.21 6.88 -3.07
C LEU A 132 -15.46 8.04 -2.10
N LEU A 133 -15.09 7.90 -0.83
CA LEU A 133 -15.17 8.98 0.15
C LEU A 133 -14.27 10.16 -0.23
N GLY A 134 -13.03 9.89 -0.65
CA GLY A 134 -12.12 10.94 -1.11
C GLY A 134 -12.67 11.69 -2.32
N LEU A 135 -13.23 10.98 -3.30
CA LEU A 135 -13.86 11.59 -4.47
C LEU A 135 -15.12 12.37 -4.11
N ALA A 136 -15.95 11.86 -3.19
CA ALA A 136 -17.14 12.55 -2.71
C ALA A 136 -16.78 13.88 -2.04
N ILE A 137 -15.78 13.87 -1.14
CA ILE A 137 -15.25 15.08 -0.51
C ILE A 137 -14.73 16.07 -1.57
N TRP A 138 -14.00 15.57 -2.58
CA TRP A 138 -13.50 16.44 -3.64
C TRP A 138 -14.62 17.11 -4.43
N VAL A 139 -15.65 16.35 -4.81
CA VAL A 139 -16.81 16.87 -5.54
C VAL A 139 -17.58 17.87 -4.69
N GLU A 140 -17.78 17.59 -3.41
CA GLU A 140 -18.42 18.52 -2.48
C GLU A 140 -17.66 19.84 -2.40
N LEU A 141 -16.32 19.79 -2.27
CA LEU A 141 -15.48 20.99 -2.20
C LEU A 141 -15.37 21.73 -3.54
N ALA A 142 -15.42 21.03 -4.67
CA ALA A 142 -15.24 21.62 -5.99
C ALA A 142 -16.56 22.14 -6.60
N VAL A 143 -17.67 21.45 -6.35
CA VAL A 143 -18.97 21.71 -6.99
C VAL A 143 -19.98 22.30 -6.01
N GLY A 144 -19.84 22.07 -4.70
CA GLY A 144 -20.80 22.56 -3.70
C GLY A 144 -22.17 21.88 -3.81
N ILE A 145 -22.21 20.54 -3.98
CA ILE A 145 -23.45 19.80 -4.26
C ILE A 145 -24.49 19.85 -3.11
N PHE A 146 -24.08 20.12 -1.87
CA PHE A 146 -24.95 20.05 -0.69
C PHE A 146 -25.43 21.40 -0.14
N ASP A 147 -25.24 22.49 -0.88
CA ASP A 147 -25.81 23.81 -0.52
C ASP A 147 -27.29 23.98 -0.95
#